data_AF-A0AAT9KSP4-F1
#
_entry.id   AF-A0AAT9KSP4-F1
#
_cell.length_a   1.000
_cell.length_b   1.000
_cell.length_c   1.000
_cell.angle_alpha   90.00
_cell.angle_beta   90.00
_cell.angle_gamma   90.00
#
_symmetry.space_group_name_H-M   'P 1'
#
loop_
_entity.id
_entity.type
_entity.pdbx_description
1 polymer ?
#
loop_
_entity_poly.entity_id
_entity_poly.type
_entity_poly.pdbx_seq_one_letter_code
_entity_poly.pdbx_strand_id
1 'polypeptide(L)'
;MDSPYLLDLRWMNGEPFIHLGGFSNHRSSPDVAELFEHVAEVAPGSYGLLHVRDDEDPGHENEVRVLRLVRGRVTQHTETLLSPCIPAVEDPFTG
;
A
#
# COMPACT_ATOMS: atom_id res chain seq x y z
N MET A 1 19.72 15.31 -4.98
CA MET A 1 18.48 14.90 -4.29
C MET A 1 18.34 13.43 -4.56
N ASP A 2 18.35 12.63 -3.51
CA ASP A 2 18.15 11.18 -3.65
C ASP A 2 16.73 10.91 -4.14
N SER A 3 16.54 9.77 -4.81
CA SER A 3 15.23 9.32 -5.28
C SER A 3 14.23 9.25 -4.11
N PRO A 4 12.98 9.70 -4.28
CA PRO A 4 11.95 9.54 -3.25
C PRO A 4 11.43 8.10 -3.12
N TYR A 5 12.04 7.16 -3.85
CA TYR A 5 11.65 5.76 -3.93
C TYR A 5 12.72 4.83 -3.37
N LEU A 6 12.28 3.81 -2.66
CA LEU A 6 13.04 2.65 -2.22
C LEU A 6 12.63 1.44 -3.07
N LEU A 7 13.58 0.90 -3.82
CA LEU A 7 13.46 -0.40 -4.47
C LEU A 7 14.72 -1.20 -4.14
N ASP A 8 14.54 -2.31 -3.45
CA ASP A 8 15.64 -3.14 -2.99
C ASP A 8 15.26 -4.61 -3.05
N LEU A 9 15.96 -5.39 -3.87
CA LEU A 9 15.82 -6.85 -3.94
C LEU A 9 17.06 -7.48 -3.29
N ARG A 10 16.86 -8.25 -2.22
CA ARG A 10 17.94 -8.90 -1.48
C ARG A 10 17.68 -10.37 -1.26
N TRP A 11 18.74 -11.15 -1.40
CA TRP A 11 18.74 -12.55 -0.99
C TRP A 11 19.02 -12.64 0.52
N MET A 12 18.09 -13.23 1.26
CA MET A 12 18.22 -13.45 2.70
C MET A 12 17.96 -14.92 2.99
N ASN A 13 19.01 -15.61 3.46
CA ASN A 13 18.99 -17.06 3.72
C ASN A 13 18.51 -17.91 2.52
N GLY A 14 18.88 -17.51 1.31
CA GLY A 14 18.54 -18.23 0.08
C GLY A 14 17.16 -17.91 -0.50
N GLU A 15 16.39 -17.02 0.13
CA GLU A 15 15.09 -16.55 -0.38
C GLU A 15 15.21 -15.08 -0.84
N PRO A 16 14.62 -14.69 -1.98
CA PRO A 16 14.57 -13.30 -2.41
C PRO A 16 13.50 -12.51 -1.64
N PHE A 17 13.86 -11.32 -1.15
CA PHE A 17 12.96 -10.36 -0.52
C PHE A 17 13.01 -9.04 -1.28
N ILE A 18 11.83 -8.47 -1.51
CA ILE A 18 11.67 -7.17 -2.16
C ILE A 18 11.20 -6.16 -1.10
N HIS A 19 11.93 -5.07 -0.94
CA HIS A 19 11.51 -3.90 -0.17
C HIS A 19 11.10 -2.80 -1.14
N LEU A 20 9.87 -2.34 -0.97
CA LEU A 20 9.27 -1.28 -1.76
C LEU A 20 8.88 -0.12 -0.83
N GLY A 21 9.08 1.09 -1.29
CA GLY A 21 8.60 2.28 -0.61
C GLY A 21 8.77 3.53 -1.45
N GLY A 22 8.07 4.58 -1.08
CA GLY A 22 8.31 5.90 -1.64
C GLY A 22 7.21 6.88 -1.32
N PHE A 23 7.47 8.13 -1.68
CA PHE A 23 6.52 9.24 -1.53
C PHE A 23 6.49 10.06 -2.81
N SER A 24 5.55 9.72 -3.70
CA SER A 24 5.34 10.42 -4.96
C SER A 24 4.45 11.64 -4.77
N ASN A 25 4.81 12.78 -5.36
CA ASN A 25 3.95 13.97 -5.36
C ASN A 25 2.66 13.80 -6.18
N HIS A 26 2.63 12.84 -7.10
CA HIS A 26 1.46 12.48 -7.92
C HIS A 26 1.43 10.99 -8.17
N ARG A 27 0.23 10.43 -8.32
CA ARG A 27 0.05 9.05 -8.79
C ARG A 27 0.65 8.90 -10.19
N SER A 28 1.62 7.99 -10.32
CA SER A 28 2.42 7.81 -11.53
C SER A 28 2.34 6.34 -11.97
N SER A 29 1.95 6.04 -13.20
CA SER A 29 1.95 4.66 -13.73
C SER A 29 3.26 4.37 -14.51
N PRO A 30 3.90 3.19 -14.35
CA PRO A 30 3.55 2.14 -13.39
C PRO A 30 3.90 2.54 -11.96
N ASP A 31 2.98 2.31 -11.02
CA ASP A 31 3.20 2.60 -9.60
C ASP A 31 3.72 1.37 -8.83
N VAL A 32 4.02 1.57 -7.54
CA VAL A 32 4.50 0.51 -6.64
C VAL A 32 3.45 -0.61 -6.45
N ALA A 33 2.16 -0.31 -6.60
CA ALA A 33 1.10 -1.31 -6.49
C ALA A 33 1.09 -2.24 -7.71
N GLU A 34 1.28 -1.72 -8.93
CA GLU A 34 1.41 -2.53 -10.15
C GLU A 34 2.60 -3.51 -10.05
N LEU A 35 3.74 -3.06 -9.50
CA LEU A 35 4.88 -3.96 -9.24
C LEU A 35 4.53 -5.04 -8.21
N PHE A 36 3.78 -4.68 -7.17
CA PHE A 36 3.36 -5.63 -6.13
C PHE A 36 2.39 -6.69 -6.68
N GLU A 37 1.50 -6.31 -7.59
CA GLU A 37 0.64 -7.23 -8.34
C GLU A 37 1.46 -8.13 -9.26
N HIS A 38 2.45 -7.59 -9.97
CA HIS A 38 3.34 -8.39 -10.81
C HIS A 38 4.09 -9.47 -10.02
N VAL A 39 4.57 -9.15 -8.81
CA VAL A 39 5.20 -10.13 -7.91
C VAL A 39 4.24 -11.27 -7.57
N ALA A 40 2.96 -10.97 -7.36
CA ALA A 40 1.94 -11.98 -7.09
C ALA A 40 1.79 -12.98 -8.24
N GLU A 41 1.89 -12.52 -9.48
CA GLU A 41 1.79 -13.35 -10.68
C GLU A 41 3.02 -14.22 -10.89
N VAL A 42 4.22 -13.65 -10.78
CA VAL A 42 5.47 -14.37 -11.09
C VAL A 42 5.95 -15.26 -9.94
N ALA A 43 5.59 -14.91 -8.70
CA ALA A 43 5.99 -15.62 -7.48
C ALA A 43 4.78 -15.88 -6.56
N PRO A 44 3.88 -16.80 -6.93
CA PRO A 44 2.63 -17.02 -6.18
C PRO A 44 2.83 -17.54 -4.76
N GLY A 45 4.02 -18.05 -4.42
CA GLY A 45 4.41 -18.44 -3.06
C GLY A 45 4.75 -17.25 -2.14
N SER A 46 4.96 -16.06 -2.71
CA SER A 46 5.32 -14.87 -1.95
C SER A 46 4.16 -14.36 -1.09
N TYR A 47 4.53 -13.67 -0.02
CA TYR A 47 3.62 -12.98 0.88
C TYR A 47 4.15 -11.59 1.21
N GLY A 48 3.27 -10.65 1.53
CA GLY A 48 3.68 -9.30 1.89
C GLY A 48 2.53 -8.36 2.19
N LEU A 49 2.89 -7.22 2.76
CA LEU A 49 1.99 -6.10 3.02
C LEU A 49 2.60 -4.84 2.42
N LEU A 50 1.79 -4.05 1.73
CA LEU A 50 2.16 -2.74 1.22
C LEU A 50 1.12 -1.73 1.70
N HIS A 51 1.54 -0.80 2.55
CA HIS A 51 0.69 0.30 3.02
C HIS A 51 0.74 1.43 2.00
N VAL A 52 -0.44 1.93 1.63
CA VAL A 52 -0.62 2.99 0.64
C VAL A 52 -1.55 4.03 1.26
N ARG A 53 -1.14 5.30 1.18
CA ARG A 53 -2.00 6.45 1.46
C ARG A 53 -2.03 7.29 0.19
N ASP A 54 -3.23 7.57 -0.28
CA ASP A 54 -3.49 8.39 -1.47
C ASP A 54 -4.57 9.40 -1.06
N ASP A 55 -4.15 10.62 -0.72
CA ASP A 55 -5.05 11.70 -0.31
C ASP A 55 -5.75 12.37 -1.49
N GLU A 56 -5.36 12.03 -2.73
CA GLU A 56 -6.01 12.46 -3.96
C GLU A 56 -7.09 11.47 -4.45
N ASP A 57 -7.25 10.31 -3.80
CA ASP A 57 -8.25 9.28 -4.16
C ASP A 57 -9.66 9.62 -3.62
N PRO A 58 -10.63 10.00 -4.47
CA PRO A 58 -11.94 10.46 -4.00
C PRO A 58 -12.67 9.38 -3.21
N GLY A 59 -13.10 9.72 -1.98
CA GLY A 59 -13.75 8.81 -1.05
C GLY A 59 -12.81 7.96 -0.19
N HIS A 60 -11.49 8.04 -0.41
CA HIS A 60 -10.47 7.37 0.40
C HIS A 60 -9.37 8.34 0.89
N GLU A 61 -9.63 9.65 0.85
CA GLU A 61 -8.62 10.70 1.07
C GLU A 61 -7.99 10.61 2.49
N ASN A 62 -8.76 10.07 3.44
CA ASN A 62 -8.38 9.92 4.84
C ASN A 62 -8.09 8.47 5.25
N GLU A 63 -7.93 7.57 4.29
CA GLU A 63 -7.69 6.17 4.55
C GLU A 63 -6.23 5.80 4.29
N VAL A 64 -5.67 5.01 5.20
CA VAL A 64 -4.51 4.18 4.87
C VAL A 64 -5.05 2.83 4.42
N ARG A 65 -4.60 2.37 3.26
CA ARG A 65 -4.96 1.07 2.71
C ARG A 65 -3.79 0.12 2.81
N VAL A 66 -4.06 -1.14 3.03
CA VAL A 66 -3.06 -2.22 3.00
C VAL A 66 -3.37 -3.15 1.84
N LEU A 67 -2.43 -3.26 0.91
CA LEU A 67 -2.40 -4.27 -0.13
C LEU A 67 -1.74 -5.52 0.46
N ARG A 68 -2.50 -6.61 0.52
CA ARG A 68 -2.05 -7.89 1.07
C ARG A 68 -1.80 -8.88 -0.06
N LEU A 69 -0.55 -9.31 -0.21
CA LEU A 69 -0.15 -10.41 -1.09
C LEU A 69 -0.19 -11.74 -0.32
N VAL A 70 -1.03 -12.66 -0.76
CA VAL A 70 -1.05 -14.06 -0.29
C VAL A 70 -1.44 -14.98 -1.44
N ARG A 71 -0.66 -16.05 -1.68
CA ARG A 71 -0.99 -17.13 -2.64
C ARG A 71 -1.25 -16.59 -4.07
N GLY A 72 -0.38 -15.68 -4.52
CA GLY A 72 -0.47 -15.05 -5.84
C GLY A 72 -1.68 -14.15 -6.04
N ARG A 73 -2.25 -13.62 -4.97
CA ARG A 73 -3.36 -12.66 -5.02
C ARG A 73 -3.06 -11.45 -4.16
N VAL A 74 -3.30 -10.27 -4.71
CA VAL A 74 -3.32 -9.01 -3.98
C VAL A 74 -4.76 -8.67 -3.63
N THR A 75 -5.01 -8.33 -2.37
CA THR A 75 -6.31 -7.85 -1.89
C THR A 75 -6.11 -6.55 -1.12
N GLN A 76 -7.03 -5.60 -1.30
CA GLN A 76 -6.98 -4.29 -0.64
C GLN A 76 -7.89 -4.28 0.58
N HIS A 77 -7.41 -3.72 1.69
CA HIS A 77 -8.15 -3.54 2.95
C HIS A 77 -7.87 -2.14 3.51
N THR A 78 -8.80 -1.57 4.26
CA THR A 78 -8.55 -0.34 5.02
C THR A 78 -7.78 -0.69 6.30
N GLU A 79 -6.68 0.01 6.57
CA GLU A 79 -5.86 -0.15 7.77
C GLU A 79 -6.33 0.82 8.85
N THR A 80 -7.32 0.38 9.62
CA THR A 80 -8.01 1.20 10.63
C THR A 80 -7.08 1.74 11.71
N LEU A 81 -5.94 1.06 12.00
CA LEU A 81 -4.99 1.52 13.02
C LEU A 81 -4.10 2.67 12.54
N LEU A 82 -3.97 2.87 11.22
CA LEU A 82 -3.12 3.91 10.63
C LEU A 82 -3.94 5.04 9.99
N SER A 83 -5.23 4.84 9.72
CA SER A 83 -6.10 5.88 9.18
C SER A 83 -6.13 7.09 10.14
N PRO A 84 -5.70 8.28 9.69
CA PRO A 84 -5.55 9.46 10.55
C PRO A 84 -6.88 10.03 11.06
N CYS A 85 -8.01 9.64 10.46
CA CYS A 85 -9.33 10.07 10.88
C CYS A 85 -10.04 8.94 11.64
N ILE A 86 -10.11 9.08 12.96
CA ILE A 86 -11.16 8.46 13.77
C ILE A 86 -12.21 9.57 13.91
N PRO A 87 -13.21 9.70 13.02
CA PRO A 87 -14.19 10.74 13.20
C PRO A 87 -14.99 10.38 14.46
N ALA A 88 -14.85 11.18 15.52
CA ALA A 88 -16.00 11.45 16.35
C ALA A 88 -16.96 12.27 15.47
N VAL A 89 -17.76 11.56 14.66
CA VAL A 89 -18.88 12.19 13.96
C VAL A 89 -19.77 12.71 15.08
N GLU A 90 -19.96 14.03 15.16
CA GLU A 90 -20.95 14.61 16.08
C GLU A 90 -22.30 13.92 15.84
N ASP A 91 -23.02 13.66 16.93
CA ASP A 91 -24.39 13.14 16.81
C ASP A 91 -25.20 14.05 15.88
N PRO A 92 -26.11 13.50 15.06
CA PRO A 92 -26.94 14.29 14.15
C PRO A 92 -27.58 15.45 14.92
N PHE A 93 -27.39 16.67 14.43
CA PHE A 93 -28.04 17.85 15.01
C PHE A 93 -29.56 17.69 14.88
N THR A 94 -30.23 17.32 15.97
CA THR A 94 -31.67 17.45 16.12
C THR A 94 -31.98 18.91 16.44
N GLY A 95 -32.05 19.72 15.39
CA GLY A 95 -32.66 21.05 15.45
C GLY A 95 -34.15 20.99 15.74
#